data_AF-A0AA36N6K3-F1
#
_entry.id   AF-A0AA36N6K3-F1
#
_cell.length_a   1.000
_cell.length_b   1.000
_cell.length_c   1.000
_cell.angle_alpha   90.00
_cell.angle_beta   90.00
_cell.angle_gamma   90.00
#
_symmetry.space_group_name_H-M   'P 1'
#
loop_
_entity.id
_entity.type
_entity.pdbx_description
1 polymer ?
#
loop_
_entity_poly.entity_id
_entity_poly.type
_entity_poly.pdbx_seq_one_letter_code
_entity_poly.pdbx_strand_id
1 'polypeptide(L)'
;MDVAAQCRIAARKFTQTDCAESSTEAMGLGLEALNAALACAEVTETTAAELQSKEGTDEGDRFVGAAVRASLAAATASNAAMSAAIAAVEGNRQVIQAAHAKTEPAEAEEEEAQEAKSEKSESDRSEQPEETRRVSEDLGVRRQITQRNNNHKVLQRLNAEILTHQKNVRQFLQANRQLIPEVTCEAKGKAHMLLQDYACEVRLELQQLPVEELLPALKSCGLLAPLFQKQVLAIPVCPKTRVLKMTALYDLQTTLQVLELEVFQPVRQKLGKADHAPLDEIVQHVDKELRSYTGED
;
A
#
# COMPACT_ATOMS: atom_id res chain seq x y z
N MET A 1 2.31 24.70 -1.03
CA MET A 1 1.74 24.03 -2.21
C MET A 1 1.54 22.58 -1.84
N ASP A 2 0.34 22.00 -2.03
CA ASP A 2 0.06 20.62 -1.66
C ASP A 2 0.69 19.67 -2.69
N VAL A 3 1.85 19.10 -2.34
CA VAL A 3 2.59 18.13 -3.15
C VAL A 3 1.70 16.94 -3.51
N ALA A 4 0.82 16.50 -2.60
CA ALA A 4 -0.11 15.40 -2.86
C ALA A 4 -1.21 15.80 -3.86
N ALA A 5 -1.61 17.07 -3.92
CA ALA A 5 -2.51 17.56 -4.96
C ALA A 5 -1.79 17.65 -6.32
N GLN A 6 -0.53 18.07 -6.35
CA GLN A 6 0.27 18.13 -7.58
C GLN A 6 0.53 16.73 -8.15
N CYS A 7 0.86 15.74 -7.32
CA CYS A 7 0.98 14.34 -7.74
C CYS A 7 -0.32 13.80 -8.35
N ARG A 8 -1.47 14.11 -7.75
CA ARG A 8 -2.79 13.68 -8.23
C ARG A 8 -3.22 14.37 -9.53
N ILE A 9 -2.81 15.62 -9.74
CA ILE A 9 -3.12 16.38 -10.95
C ILE A 9 -2.24 15.91 -12.11
N ALA A 10 -0.95 15.67 -11.86
CA ALA A 10 -0.04 15.09 -12.84
C ALA A 10 -0.58 13.75 -13.34
N ALA A 11 -0.94 12.82 -12.43
CA ALA A 11 -1.49 11.51 -12.76
C ALA A 11 -2.72 11.51 -13.71
N ARG A 12 -3.49 12.60 -13.79
CA ARG A 12 -4.73 12.67 -14.58
C ARG A 12 -4.58 13.19 -16.01
N LYS A 13 -3.42 13.75 -16.38
CA LYS A 13 -3.23 14.39 -17.70
C LYS A 13 -2.25 13.61 -18.59
N PHE A 14 -2.60 12.44 -19.13
CA PHE A 14 -1.65 11.75 -20.02
C PHE A 14 -2.27 11.07 -21.25
N THR A 15 -1.76 11.47 -22.43
CA THR A 15 -1.96 10.87 -23.76
C THR A 15 -0.66 10.17 -24.21
N GLN A 16 -0.77 9.18 -25.10
CA GLN A 16 0.23 8.15 -25.42
C GLN A 16 1.62 8.61 -25.92
N THR A 17 1.84 9.87 -26.31
CA THR A 17 3.08 10.29 -26.99
C THR A 17 4.25 10.67 -26.07
N ASP A 18 4.03 10.92 -24.77
CA ASP A 18 5.07 11.45 -23.85
C ASP A 18 5.42 10.50 -22.69
N CYS A 19 5.46 9.19 -22.94
CA CYS A 19 5.64 8.18 -21.89
C CYS A 19 6.95 8.32 -21.09
N ALA A 20 8.03 8.79 -21.72
CA ALA A 20 9.33 8.93 -21.05
C ALA A 20 9.37 10.16 -20.14
N GLU A 21 8.92 11.31 -20.64
CA GLU A 21 8.87 12.57 -19.88
C GLU A 21 7.86 12.49 -18.72
N SER A 22 6.68 11.92 -18.97
CA SER A 22 5.67 11.60 -17.96
C SER A 22 6.19 10.70 -16.84
N SER A 23 6.93 9.65 -17.19
CA SER A 23 7.52 8.73 -16.21
C SER A 23 8.58 9.42 -15.36
N THR A 24 9.42 10.27 -15.97
CA THR A 24 10.41 11.06 -15.22
C THR A 24 9.75 12.09 -14.31
N GLU A 25 8.64 12.69 -14.71
CA GLU A 25 7.89 13.66 -13.91
C GLU A 25 7.19 12.96 -12.71
N ALA A 26 6.55 11.81 -12.94
CA ALA A 26 5.95 11.00 -11.88
C ALA A 26 6.99 10.48 -10.87
N MET A 27 8.19 10.11 -11.34
CA MET A 27 9.31 9.74 -10.47
C MET A 27 9.88 10.95 -9.70
N GLY A 28 9.96 12.12 -10.34
CA GLY A 28 10.38 13.37 -9.69
C GLY A 28 9.45 13.75 -8.54
N LEU A 29 8.14 13.70 -8.79
CA LEU A 29 7.10 13.91 -7.79
C LEU A 29 7.14 12.88 -6.65
N GLY A 30 7.45 11.62 -6.98
CA GLY A 30 7.68 10.57 -5.97
C GLY A 30 8.91 10.86 -5.08
N LEU A 31 9.97 11.42 -5.65
CA LEU A 31 11.19 11.77 -4.92
C LEU A 31 10.99 13.01 -4.03
N GLU A 32 10.24 14.00 -4.50
CA GLU A 32 9.80 15.15 -3.71
C GLU A 32 8.91 14.73 -2.54
N ALA A 33 7.98 13.80 -2.77
CA ALA A 33 7.15 13.24 -1.71
C ALA A 33 7.96 12.43 -0.68
N LEU A 34 9.01 11.73 -1.11
CA LEU A 34 9.97 11.05 -0.22
C LEU A 34 10.79 12.05 0.61
N ASN A 35 11.28 13.12 0.01
CA ASN A 35 12.00 14.18 0.73
C ASN A 35 11.08 14.89 1.74
N ALA A 36 9.81 15.11 1.39
CA ALA A 36 8.81 15.65 2.31
C ALA A 36 8.53 14.68 3.48
N ALA A 37 8.50 13.38 3.24
CA ALA A 37 8.36 12.37 4.28
C ALA A 37 9.59 12.32 5.22
N LEU A 38 10.80 12.44 4.68
CA LEU A 38 12.04 12.52 5.46
C LEU A 38 12.08 13.77 6.34
N ALA A 39 11.73 14.94 5.81
CA ALA A 39 11.63 16.17 6.59
C ALA A 39 10.61 16.04 7.73
N CYS A 40 9.47 15.38 7.48
CA CYS A 40 8.49 15.12 8.53
C CYS A 40 9.02 14.13 9.59
N ALA A 41 9.82 13.15 9.19
CA ALA A 41 10.46 12.21 10.13
C ALA A 41 11.46 12.92 11.05
N GLU A 42 12.25 13.84 10.52
CA GLU A 42 13.17 14.69 11.28
C GLU A 42 12.43 15.60 12.28
N VAL A 43 11.28 16.18 11.86
CA VAL A 43 10.40 16.92 12.78
C VAL A 43 9.84 16.02 13.88
N THR A 44 9.46 14.78 13.57
CA THR A 44 8.99 13.84 14.61
C THR A 44 10.10 13.43 15.57
N GLU A 45 11.33 13.25 15.10
CA GLU A 45 12.49 12.89 15.92
C GLU A 45 12.87 14.04 16.86
N THR A 46 12.98 15.25 16.34
CA THR A 46 13.25 16.47 17.14
C THR A 46 12.15 16.72 18.17
N THR A 47 10.88 16.53 17.79
CA THR A 47 9.76 16.67 18.73
C THR A 47 9.75 15.56 19.79
N ALA A 48 10.14 14.34 19.44
CA ALA A 48 10.31 13.25 20.41
C ALA A 48 11.47 13.52 21.38
N ALA A 49 12.56 14.12 20.91
CA ALA A 49 13.67 14.55 21.76
C ALA A 49 13.27 15.68 22.71
N GLU A 50 12.48 16.67 22.25
CA GLU A 50 11.90 17.73 23.10
C GLU A 50 11.02 17.13 24.20
N LEU A 51 10.16 16.15 23.86
CA LEU A 51 9.31 15.43 24.82
C LEU A 51 10.11 14.63 25.87
N GLN A 52 11.37 14.27 25.57
CA GLN A 52 12.25 13.54 26.50
C GLN A 52 13.10 14.47 27.38
N SER A 53 13.20 15.76 27.05
CA SER A 53 13.95 16.75 27.80
C SER A 53 13.16 17.24 29.03
N LYS A 54 13.72 17.11 30.22
CA LYS A 54 13.04 17.35 31.53
C LYS A 54 13.01 18.82 31.99
N GLU A 55 12.88 19.80 31.09
CA GLU A 55 13.02 21.21 31.47
C GLU A 55 11.71 22.04 31.37
N GLY A 56 11.12 22.33 32.54
CA GLY A 56 10.32 23.54 32.78
C GLY A 56 8.92 23.33 33.35
N THR A 57 8.52 24.15 34.33
CA THR A 57 7.27 24.10 35.12
C THR A 57 5.96 24.40 34.37
N ASP A 58 5.95 24.39 33.04
CA ASP A 58 4.80 24.72 32.19
C ASP A 58 4.50 23.55 31.21
N GLU A 59 4.45 22.35 31.80
CA GLU A 59 4.58 21.06 31.11
C GLU A 59 3.36 20.70 30.24
N GLY A 60 2.13 20.88 30.74
CA GLY A 60 0.92 20.32 30.12
C GLY A 60 0.66 20.77 28.68
N ASP A 61 0.61 22.08 28.45
CA ASP A 61 0.30 22.63 27.12
C ASP A 61 1.44 22.43 26.11
N ARG A 62 2.69 22.37 26.59
CA ARG A 62 3.86 22.05 25.77
C ARG A 62 3.84 20.60 25.30
N PHE A 63 3.51 19.65 26.18
CA PHE A 63 3.40 18.23 25.85
C PHE A 63 2.29 17.97 24.82
N VAL A 64 1.12 18.59 25.02
CA VAL A 64 -0.01 18.48 24.07
C VAL A 64 0.36 19.11 22.72
N GLY A 65 0.97 20.30 22.71
CA GLY A 65 1.40 20.95 21.48
C GLY A 65 2.45 20.14 20.70
N ALA A 66 3.42 19.55 21.39
CA ALA A 66 4.43 18.68 20.79
C ALA A 66 3.81 17.36 20.25
N ALA A 67 2.91 16.73 20.99
CA ALA A 67 2.21 15.53 20.53
C ALA A 67 1.34 15.78 19.29
N VAL A 68 0.66 16.93 19.22
CA VAL A 68 -0.13 17.34 18.05
C VAL A 68 0.77 17.61 16.85
N ARG A 69 1.91 18.30 17.03
CA ARG A 69 2.89 18.53 15.95
C ARG A 69 3.47 17.22 15.41
N ALA A 70 3.85 16.30 16.30
CA ALA A 70 4.35 14.99 15.90
C ALA A 70 3.28 14.16 15.17
N SER A 71 2.04 14.18 15.64
CA SER A 71 0.92 13.49 15.00
C SER A 71 0.60 14.06 13.61
N LEU A 72 0.62 15.39 13.47
CA LEU A 72 0.41 16.05 12.20
C LEU A 72 1.54 15.73 11.21
N ALA A 73 2.80 15.80 11.65
CA ALA A 73 3.97 15.46 10.85
C ALA A 73 3.95 13.99 10.40
N ALA A 74 3.56 13.06 11.29
CA ALA A 74 3.41 11.65 10.94
C ALA A 74 2.28 11.42 9.91
N ALA A 75 1.15 12.12 10.06
CA ALA A 75 0.04 12.06 9.09
C ALA A 75 0.43 12.63 7.72
N THR A 76 1.16 13.75 7.68
CA THR A 76 1.66 14.34 6.43
C THR A 76 2.71 13.44 5.77
N ALA A 77 3.61 12.84 6.54
CA ALA A 77 4.56 11.85 6.02
C ALA A 77 3.85 10.64 5.42
N SER A 78 2.82 10.13 6.10
CA SER A 78 2.02 9.00 5.62
C SER A 78 1.29 9.32 4.32
N ASN A 79 0.72 10.53 4.19
CA ASN A 79 0.04 10.96 2.97
C ASN A 79 1.03 11.18 1.81
N ALA A 80 2.22 11.72 2.08
CA ALA A 80 3.28 11.88 1.10
C ALA A 80 3.80 10.52 0.61
N ALA A 81 4.09 9.59 1.53
CA ALA A 81 4.52 8.23 1.20
C ALA A 81 3.47 7.46 0.38
N MET A 82 2.19 7.61 0.72
CA MET A 82 1.09 7.02 -0.05
C MET A 82 1.01 7.61 -1.46
N SER A 83 1.17 8.92 -1.60
CA SER A 83 1.17 9.61 -2.90
C SER A 83 2.36 9.19 -3.76
N ALA A 84 3.54 9.02 -3.17
CA ALA A 84 4.73 8.49 -3.84
C ALA A 84 4.52 7.05 -4.31
N ALA A 85 3.88 6.22 -3.49
CA ALA A 85 3.56 4.83 -3.85
C ALA A 85 2.57 4.76 -5.02
N ILE A 86 1.53 5.60 -5.03
CA ILE A 86 0.58 5.68 -6.15
C ILE A 86 1.29 6.11 -7.44
N ALA A 87 2.08 7.19 -7.38
CA ALA A 87 2.83 7.68 -8.55
C ALA A 87 3.80 6.62 -9.10
N ALA A 88 4.46 5.86 -8.23
CA ALA A 88 5.34 4.76 -8.63
C ALA A 88 4.57 3.60 -9.30
N VAL A 89 3.38 3.25 -8.79
CA VAL A 89 2.52 2.20 -9.37
C VAL A 89 1.95 2.63 -10.72
N GLU A 90 1.52 3.88 -10.85
CA GLU A 90 0.99 4.44 -12.09
C GLU A 90 2.09 4.58 -13.15
N GLY A 91 3.27 5.08 -12.78
CA GLY A 91 4.44 5.10 -13.67
C GLY A 91 4.84 3.69 -14.13
N ASN A 92 4.80 2.69 -13.23
CA ASN A 92 5.05 1.30 -13.59
C ASN A 92 4.01 0.74 -14.57
N ARG A 93 2.73 1.04 -14.36
CA ARG A 93 1.64 0.65 -15.27
C ARG A 93 1.85 1.21 -16.67
N GLN A 94 2.29 2.47 -16.78
CA GLN A 94 2.54 3.12 -18.06
C GLN A 94 3.75 2.50 -18.80
N VAL A 95 4.84 2.20 -18.09
CA VAL A 95 6.00 1.50 -18.68
C VAL A 95 5.61 0.12 -19.21
N ILE A 96 4.77 -0.62 -18.48
CA ILE A 96 4.25 -1.92 -18.92
C ILE A 96 3.37 -1.76 -20.17
N GLN A 97 2.46 -0.78 -20.19
CA GLN A 97 1.60 -0.50 -21.34
C GLN A 97 2.41 -0.09 -22.58
N ALA A 98 3.44 0.75 -22.42
CA ALA A 98 4.33 1.15 -23.51
C ALA A 98 5.23 0.00 -24.01
N ALA A 99 5.61 -0.94 -23.14
CA ALA A 99 6.32 -2.15 -23.53
C ALA A 99 5.43 -3.08 -24.37
N HIS A 100 4.16 -3.25 -23.99
CA HIS A 100 3.18 -4.06 -24.73
C HIS A 100 2.77 -3.42 -26.07
N ALA A 101 2.63 -2.09 -26.14
CA ALA A 101 2.30 -1.39 -27.40
C ALA A 101 3.41 -1.48 -28.47
N LYS A 102 4.64 -1.87 -28.08
CA LYS A 102 5.77 -2.10 -29.01
C LYS A 102 5.92 -3.56 -29.44
N THR A 103 5.12 -4.48 -28.92
CA THR A 103 5.24 -5.93 -29.17
C THR A 103 4.11 -6.52 -30.03
N GLU A 104 3.22 -5.72 -30.63
CA GLU A 104 2.30 -6.23 -31.65
C GLU A 104 3.03 -6.37 -33.01
N PRO A 105 3.06 -7.58 -33.62
CA PRO A 105 3.74 -7.79 -34.89
C PRO A 105 2.83 -7.40 -36.06
N ALA A 106 3.39 -6.64 -37.00
CA ALA A 106 2.87 -6.56 -38.36
C ALA A 106 3.28 -7.84 -39.09
N GLU A 107 2.40 -8.85 -39.10
CA GLU A 107 2.47 -9.98 -40.04
C GLU A 107 1.25 -9.95 -40.95
N ALA A 108 1.48 -9.65 -42.23
CA ALA A 108 0.63 -10.07 -43.34
C ALA A 108 1.43 -10.04 -44.66
N GLU A 109 1.70 -11.26 -45.17
CA GLU A 109 1.90 -11.65 -46.59
C GLU A 109 3.20 -11.16 -47.28
N GLU A 110 4.01 -11.96 -48.00
CA GLU A 110 3.71 -13.05 -48.95
C GLU A 110 4.80 -14.15 -49.01
N GLU A 111 4.37 -15.28 -49.57
CA GLU A 111 5.06 -16.56 -49.80
C GLU A 111 6.10 -16.59 -50.95
N GLU A 112 6.96 -17.61 -50.84
CA GLU A 112 7.52 -18.48 -51.89
C GLU A 112 8.72 -18.08 -52.79
N ALA A 113 9.77 -18.93 -52.64
CA ALA A 113 10.48 -19.68 -53.68
C ALA A 113 11.90 -19.26 -54.17
N GLN A 114 12.81 -20.22 -53.92
CA GLN A 114 13.86 -20.77 -54.80
C GLN A 114 15.31 -20.25 -54.77
N GLU A 115 16.20 -21.25 -54.66
CA GLU A 115 17.66 -21.23 -54.75
C GLU A 115 18.18 -20.85 -56.15
N ALA A 116 19.30 -20.12 -56.23
CA ALA A 116 20.57 -20.57 -56.83
C ALA A 116 21.55 -19.41 -57.16
N LYS A 117 22.77 -19.53 -56.61
CA LYS A 117 24.11 -19.15 -57.12
C LYS A 117 24.31 -17.90 -58.02
N SER A 118 25.25 -17.05 -57.58
CA SER A 118 26.51 -16.69 -58.27
C SER A 118 26.81 -15.19 -58.44
N GLU A 119 27.85 -14.76 -57.73
CA GLU A 119 28.94 -13.81 -58.10
C GLU A 119 28.69 -12.30 -58.33
N LYS A 120 29.40 -11.54 -57.47
CA LYS A 120 30.16 -10.28 -57.68
C LYS A 120 29.46 -9.07 -58.33
N SER A 121 29.28 -8.02 -57.52
CA SER A 121 29.92 -6.72 -57.78
C SER A 121 30.02 -5.87 -56.51
N GLU A 122 31.13 -5.16 -56.39
CA GLU A 122 31.46 -4.20 -55.33
C GLU A 122 30.60 -2.93 -55.46
N SER A 123 29.99 -2.47 -54.38
CA SER A 123 29.63 -1.06 -54.13
C SER A 123 29.16 -0.96 -52.67
N ASP A 124 30.06 -0.57 -51.77
CA ASP A 124 30.18 0.78 -51.21
C ASP A 124 29.15 1.06 -50.09
N ARG A 125 29.72 1.43 -48.92
CA ARG A 125 29.08 2.10 -47.76
C ARG A 125 27.89 1.42 -47.07
N SER A 126 28.16 0.86 -45.88
CA SER A 126 27.70 1.37 -44.57
C SER A 126 27.58 0.24 -43.54
N GLU A 127 28.70 -0.22 -42.99
CA GLU A 127 28.69 -1.07 -41.79
C GLU A 127 28.77 -0.18 -40.53
N GLN A 128 27.65 -0.04 -39.84
CA GLN A 128 27.49 0.19 -38.38
C GLN A 128 25.98 0.40 -38.09
N PRO A 129 25.45 0.08 -36.88
CA PRO A 129 25.74 -1.02 -35.98
C PRO A 129 24.43 -1.59 -35.35
N GLU A 130 23.93 -2.76 -35.78
CA GLU A 130 22.71 -3.33 -35.16
C GLU A 130 22.97 -4.09 -33.84
N GLU A 131 24.21 -4.52 -33.56
CA GLU A 131 24.55 -5.26 -32.33
C GLU A 131 24.62 -4.37 -31.07
N THR A 132 24.81 -3.06 -31.20
CA THR A 132 24.96 -2.18 -30.03
C THR A 132 23.62 -1.84 -29.36
N ARG A 133 22.50 -1.92 -30.11
CA ARG A 133 21.15 -1.61 -29.58
C ARG A 133 20.64 -2.66 -28.59
N ARG A 134 20.79 -3.96 -28.90
CA ARG A 134 20.32 -5.07 -28.05
C ARG A 134 21.06 -5.15 -26.70
N VAL A 135 22.35 -4.81 -26.67
CA VAL A 135 23.15 -4.76 -25.43
C VAL A 135 22.73 -3.56 -24.54
N SER A 136 22.34 -2.43 -25.14
CA SER A 136 21.93 -1.23 -24.39
C SER A 136 20.58 -1.39 -23.67
N GLU A 137 19.64 -2.11 -24.29
CA GLU A 137 18.31 -2.37 -23.71
C GLU A 137 18.40 -3.34 -22.53
N ASP A 138 19.22 -4.39 -22.64
CA ASP A 138 19.41 -5.37 -21.58
C ASP A 138 20.13 -4.77 -20.34
N LEU A 139 21.06 -3.83 -20.56
CA LEU A 139 21.68 -3.04 -19.49
C LEU A 139 20.68 -2.08 -18.81
N GLY A 140 19.78 -1.46 -19.58
CA GLY A 140 18.71 -0.60 -19.07
C GLY A 140 17.73 -1.36 -18.19
N VAL A 141 17.28 -2.53 -18.63
CA VAL A 141 16.38 -3.41 -17.87
C VAL A 141 17.07 -3.91 -16.59
N ARG A 142 18.34 -4.33 -16.65
CA ARG A 142 19.10 -4.73 -15.45
C ARG A 142 19.29 -3.60 -14.45
N ARG A 143 19.53 -2.38 -14.91
CA ARG A 143 19.61 -1.19 -14.04
C ARG A 143 18.27 -0.92 -13.35
N GLN A 144 17.15 -1.03 -14.07
CA GLN A 144 15.82 -0.88 -13.50
C GLN A 144 15.48 -1.98 -12.48
N ILE A 145 15.83 -3.24 -12.77
CA ILE A 145 15.66 -4.35 -11.81
C ILE A 145 16.50 -4.09 -10.55
N THR A 146 17.74 -3.65 -10.70
CA THR A 146 18.62 -3.33 -9.59
C THR A 146 18.06 -2.18 -8.74
N GLN A 147 17.57 -1.12 -9.38
CA GLN A 147 16.92 -0.01 -8.70
C GLN A 147 15.64 -0.44 -7.99
N ARG A 148 14.80 -1.27 -8.60
CA ARG A 148 13.60 -1.85 -7.97
C ARG A 148 13.97 -2.66 -6.73
N ASN A 149 14.99 -3.50 -6.82
CA ASN A 149 15.46 -4.29 -5.68
C ASN A 149 16.00 -3.40 -4.56
N ASN A 150 16.73 -2.34 -4.88
CA ASN A 150 17.22 -1.37 -3.90
C ASN A 150 16.06 -0.62 -3.24
N ASN A 151 15.10 -0.13 -4.02
CA ASN A 151 13.90 0.52 -3.51
C ASN A 151 13.09 -0.41 -2.61
N HIS A 152 12.92 -1.68 -3.00
CA HIS A 152 12.24 -2.68 -2.19
C HIS A 152 12.96 -2.90 -0.85
N LYS A 153 14.29 -3.01 -0.85
CA LYS A 153 15.09 -3.10 0.38
C LYS A 153 14.94 -1.86 1.27
N VAL A 154 14.92 -0.66 0.69
CA VAL A 154 14.71 0.58 1.43
C VAL A 154 13.32 0.59 2.05
N LEU A 155 12.27 0.27 1.29
CA LEU A 155 10.90 0.19 1.79
C LEU A 155 10.75 -0.86 2.89
N GLN A 156 11.40 -2.02 2.78
CA GLN A 156 11.41 -3.04 3.82
C GLN A 156 12.06 -2.54 5.12
N ARG A 157 13.19 -1.83 5.03
CA ARG A 157 13.86 -1.24 6.20
C ARG A 157 12.99 -0.17 6.87
N LEU A 158 12.45 0.75 6.08
CA LEU A 158 11.53 1.78 6.58
C LEU A 158 10.30 1.16 7.24
N ASN A 159 9.73 0.11 6.66
CA ASN A 159 8.60 -0.60 7.25
C ASN A 159 8.98 -1.22 8.60
N ALA A 160 10.15 -1.86 8.71
CA ALA A 160 10.62 -2.44 9.98
C ALA A 160 10.88 -1.37 11.05
N GLU A 161 11.42 -0.22 10.65
CA GLU A 161 11.66 0.93 11.52
C GLU A 161 10.36 1.54 12.04
N ILE A 162 9.38 1.81 11.15
CA ILE A 162 8.05 2.29 11.55
C ILE A 162 7.37 1.29 12.48
N LEU A 163 7.44 -0.01 12.20
CA LEU A 163 6.89 -1.05 13.10
C LEU A 163 7.55 -1.01 14.48
N THR A 164 8.86 -0.79 14.53
CA THR A 164 9.62 -0.66 15.78
C THR A 164 9.18 0.58 16.56
N HIS A 165 9.06 1.73 15.90
CA HIS A 165 8.53 2.95 16.52
C HIS A 165 7.10 2.77 17.00
N GLN A 166 6.21 2.17 16.21
CA GLN A 166 4.83 1.88 16.61
C GLN A 166 4.77 0.96 17.83
N LYS A 167 5.67 -0.03 17.94
CA LYS A 167 5.79 -0.89 19.12
C LYS A 167 6.24 -0.10 20.35
N ASN A 168 7.26 0.74 20.19
CA ASN A 168 7.77 1.57 21.29
C ASN A 168 6.71 2.57 21.78
N VAL A 169 6.00 3.24 20.86
CA VAL A 169 4.89 4.14 21.20
C VAL A 169 3.76 3.39 21.90
N ARG A 170 3.39 2.19 21.42
CA ARG A 170 2.38 1.36 22.09
C ARG A 170 2.79 1.00 23.52
N GLN A 171 4.01 0.54 23.73
CA GLN A 171 4.54 0.24 25.07
C GLN A 171 4.55 1.48 25.96
N PHE A 172 4.95 2.63 25.42
CA PHE A 172 4.95 3.90 26.13
C PHE A 172 3.54 4.34 26.54
N LEU A 173 2.56 4.29 25.63
CA LEU A 173 1.16 4.64 25.92
C LEU A 173 0.49 3.63 26.86
N GLN A 174 0.87 2.34 26.80
CA GLN A 174 0.42 1.34 27.76
C GLN A 174 0.93 1.65 29.18
N ALA A 175 2.19 2.09 29.32
CA ALA A 175 2.75 2.54 30.59
C ALA A 175 2.19 3.90 31.06
N ASN A 176 1.71 4.72 30.13
CA ASN A 176 1.22 6.07 30.37
C ASN A 176 -0.21 6.26 29.82
N ARG A 177 -1.18 5.47 30.31
CA ARG A 177 -2.56 5.47 29.79
C ARG A 177 -3.24 6.83 29.90
N GLN A 178 -2.85 7.66 30.86
CA GLN A 178 -3.34 9.03 31.03
C GLN A 178 -3.03 9.95 29.84
N LEU A 179 -2.08 9.60 28.98
CA LEU A 179 -1.75 10.35 27.76
C LEU A 179 -2.65 9.99 26.58
N ILE A 180 -3.45 8.93 26.69
CA ILE A 180 -4.37 8.51 25.62
C ILE A 180 -5.61 9.41 25.72
N PRO A 181 -5.92 10.21 24.68
CA PRO A 181 -7.11 11.05 24.69
C PRO A 181 -8.37 10.20 24.81
N GLU A 182 -9.33 10.66 25.60
CA GLU A 182 -10.64 10.02 25.65
C GLU A 182 -11.32 10.16 24.29
N VAL A 183 -11.74 9.02 23.73
CA VAL A 183 -12.50 8.98 22.48
C VAL A 183 -13.97 9.11 22.83
N THR A 184 -14.61 10.17 22.34
CA THR A 184 -16.03 10.42 22.59
C THR A 184 -16.90 9.27 22.07
N CYS A 185 -18.02 9.00 22.76
CA CYS A 185 -18.99 7.99 22.32
C CYS A 185 -19.48 8.24 20.89
N GLU A 186 -19.62 9.52 20.50
CA GLU A 186 -20.01 9.90 19.13
C GLU A 186 -18.97 9.47 18.09
N ALA A 187 -17.68 9.69 18.36
CA ALA A 187 -16.60 9.27 17.46
C ALA A 187 -16.53 7.75 17.35
N LYS A 188 -16.68 7.02 18.46
CA LYS A 188 -16.77 5.55 18.46
C LYS A 188 -17.96 5.06 17.64
N GLY A 189 -19.12 5.70 17.78
CA GLY A 189 -20.33 5.37 17.04
C GLY A 189 -20.15 5.56 15.53
N LYS A 190 -19.59 6.70 15.10
CA LYS A 190 -19.29 6.97 13.68
C LYS A 190 -18.34 5.94 13.08
N ALA A 191 -17.29 5.56 13.83
CA ALA A 191 -16.35 4.53 13.38
C ALA A 191 -17.02 3.15 13.21
N HIS A 192 -17.90 2.76 14.13
CA HIS A 192 -18.61 1.47 14.05
C HIS A 192 -19.69 1.47 12.96
N MET A 193 -20.39 2.58 12.72
CA MET A 193 -21.30 2.69 11.57
C MET A 193 -20.53 2.47 10.26
N LEU A 194 -19.37 3.12 10.11
CA LEU A 194 -18.54 2.95 8.93
C LEU A 194 -18.00 1.51 8.78
N LEU A 195 -17.66 0.84 9.89
CA LEU A 195 -17.31 -0.59 9.86
C LEU A 195 -18.49 -1.42 9.38
N GLN A 196 -19.70 -1.15 9.88
CA GLN A 196 -20.91 -1.87 9.48
C GLN A 196 -21.19 -1.69 7.98
N ASP A 197 -21.03 -0.48 7.44
CA ASP A 197 -21.16 -0.22 6.01
C ASP A 197 -20.17 -1.07 5.19
N TYR A 198 -18.89 -1.08 5.58
CA TYR A 198 -17.89 -1.91 4.90
C TYR A 198 -18.12 -3.41 5.05
N ALA A 199 -18.61 -3.87 6.20
CA ALA A 199 -18.95 -5.27 6.43
C ALA A 199 -20.18 -5.68 5.59
N CYS A 200 -21.17 -4.79 5.47
CA CYS A 200 -22.33 -4.97 4.61
C CYS A 200 -21.94 -5.05 3.13
N GLU A 201 -21.02 -4.21 2.66
CA GLU A 201 -20.47 -4.31 1.30
C GLU A 201 -19.83 -5.69 1.05
N VAL A 202 -18.99 -6.16 1.99
CA VAL A 202 -18.37 -7.50 1.89
C VAL A 202 -19.43 -8.60 1.86
N ARG A 203 -20.48 -8.48 2.67
CA ARG A 203 -21.61 -9.42 2.64
C ARG A 203 -22.25 -9.49 1.26
N LEU A 204 -22.56 -8.33 0.67
CA LEU A 204 -23.19 -8.24 -0.65
C LEU A 204 -22.31 -8.84 -1.74
N GLU A 205 -21.00 -8.60 -1.69
CA GLU A 205 -20.03 -9.20 -2.60
C GLU A 205 -20.00 -10.73 -2.46
N LEU A 206 -19.90 -11.26 -1.24
CA LEU A 206 -19.84 -12.72 -0.98
C LEU A 206 -21.18 -13.43 -1.26
N GLN A 207 -22.32 -12.74 -1.15
CA GLN A 207 -23.63 -13.29 -1.47
C GLN A 207 -23.80 -13.61 -2.96
N GLN A 208 -23.05 -12.96 -3.84
CA GLN A 208 -23.12 -13.20 -5.29
C GLN A 208 -22.24 -14.36 -5.76
N LEU A 209 -21.27 -14.79 -4.94
CA LEU A 209 -20.28 -15.80 -5.32
C LEU A 209 -20.79 -17.25 -5.16
N PRO A 210 -20.29 -18.20 -5.95
CA PRO A 210 -20.52 -19.62 -5.71
C PRO A 210 -19.84 -20.09 -4.41
N VAL A 211 -20.31 -21.20 -3.84
CA VAL A 211 -19.87 -21.68 -2.50
C VAL A 211 -18.38 -22.01 -2.49
N GLU A 212 -17.86 -22.53 -3.59
CA GLU A 212 -16.46 -22.94 -3.77
C GLU A 212 -15.50 -21.75 -3.73
N GLU A 213 -15.96 -20.56 -4.11
CA GLU A 213 -15.15 -19.33 -4.16
C GLU A 213 -15.25 -18.49 -2.88
N LEU A 214 -16.16 -18.85 -1.97
CA LEU A 214 -16.50 -18.02 -0.82
C LEU A 214 -15.35 -17.82 0.16
N LEU A 215 -14.67 -18.90 0.54
CA LEU A 215 -13.57 -18.84 1.52
C LEU A 215 -12.31 -18.15 0.95
N PRO A 216 -11.87 -18.42 -0.29
CA PRO A 216 -10.81 -17.64 -0.93
C PRO A 216 -11.16 -16.15 -1.02
N ALA A 217 -12.39 -15.81 -1.43
CA ALA A 217 -12.84 -14.43 -1.54
C ALA A 217 -12.90 -13.73 -0.17
N LEU A 218 -13.33 -14.44 0.88
CA LEU A 218 -13.33 -13.90 2.24
C LEU A 218 -11.91 -13.55 2.71
N LYS A 219 -10.91 -14.39 2.42
CA LYS A 219 -9.51 -14.14 2.75
C LYS A 219 -8.89 -13.00 1.93
N SER A 220 -9.40 -12.73 0.73
CA SER A 220 -8.88 -11.69 -0.16
C SER A 220 -9.70 -10.40 -0.17
N CYS A 221 -10.84 -10.36 0.53
CA CYS A 221 -11.67 -9.16 0.58
C CYS A 221 -10.92 -8.00 1.23
N GLY A 222 -11.19 -6.77 0.78
CA GLY A 222 -10.45 -5.59 1.24
C GLY A 222 -10.51 -5.38 2.75
N LEU A 223 -11.56 -5.85 3.43
CA LEU A 223 -11.71 -5.73 4.88
C LEU A 223 -10.72 -6.62 5.66
N LEU A 224 -10.58 -7.89 5.24
CA LEU A 224 -9.81 -8.91 5.98
C LEU A 224 -8.45 -9.24 5.36
N ALA A 225 -8.23 -8.98 4.07
CA ALA A 225 -7.02 -9.41 3.37
C ALA A 225 -5.70 -9.01 4.06
N PRO A 226 -5.55 -7.80 4.62
CA PRO A 226 -4.31 -7.44 5.30
C PRO A 226 -4.05 -8.22 6.60
N LEU A 227 -5.04 -8.92 7.17
CA LEU A 227 -4.86 -9.82 8.32
C LEU A 227 -4.28 -11.19 7.92
N PHE A 228 -4.35 -11.55 6.65
CA PHE A 228 -3.83 -12.81 6.10
C PHE A 228 -2.49 -12.63 5.36
N GLN A 229 -1.96 -11.41 5.29
CA GLN A 229 -0.67 -11.14 4.66
C GLN A 229 0.47 -11.62 5.54
N LYS A 230 1.41 -12.37 4.93
CA LYS A 230 2.64 -12.84 5.61
C LYS A 230 3.55 -11.69 6.07
N GLN A 231 3.51 -10.57 5.34
CA GLN A 231 4.30 -9.38 5.64
C GLN A 231 3.43 -8.39 6.40
N VAL A 232 3.82 -8.08 7.62
CA VAL A 232 3.16 -7.03 8.40
C VAL A 232 3.58 -5.68 7.83
N LEU A 233 2.64 -4.97 7.23
CA LEU A 233 2.84 -3.58 6.80
C LEU A 233 2.55 -2.65 7.98
N ALA A 234 3.45 -1.70 8.22
CA ALA A 234 3.33 -0.70 9.28
C ALA A 234 2.08 0.18 9.08
N ILE A 235 1.72 0.43 7.82
CA ILE A 235 0.55 1.22 7.45
C ILE A 235 -0.36 0.32 6.60
N PRO A 236 -1.58 -0.01 7.05
CA PRO A 236 -2.54 -0.72 6.23
C PRO A 236 -2.87 0.14 5.00
N VAL A 237 -2.68 -0.44 3.81
CA VAL A 237 -2.97 0.23 2.54
C VAL A 237 -4.49 0.30 2.29
N CYS A 238 -5.26 -0.63 2.85
CA CYS A 238 -6.71 -0.65 2.70
C CYS A 238 -7.41 0.20 3.78
N PRO A 239 -8.24 1.20 3.40
CA PRO A 239 -9.04 1.97 4.34
C PRO A 239 -10.01 1.10 5.16
N LYS A 240 -10.61 0.07 4.55
CA LYS A 240 -11.56 -0.83 5.23
C LYS A 240 -10.91 -1.52 6.43
N THR A 241 -9.73 -2.10 6.25
CA THR A 241 -8.99 -2.74 7.34
C THR A 241 -8.48 -1.73 8.38
N ARG A 242 -8.16 -0.50 7.97
CA ARG A 242 -7.77 0.55 8.92
C ARG A 242 -8.93 0.89 9.86
N VAL A 243 -10.14 1.02 9.31
CA VAL A 243 -11.35 1.22 10.11
C VAL A 243 -11.59 0.03 11.03
N LEU A 244 -11.47 -1.21 10.54
CA LEU A 244 -11.59 -2.41 11.36
C LEU A 244 -10.60 -2.44 12.54
N LYS A 245 -9.32 -2.13 12.29
CA LYS A 245 -8.32 -2.07 13.37
C LYS A 245 -8.62 -0.96 14.37
N MET A 246 -9.09 0.19 13.88
CA MET A 246 -9.45 1.32 14.74
C MET A 246 -10.67 1.03 15.61
N THR A 247 -11.73 0.43 15.06
CA THR A 247 -12.90 0.03 15.85
C THR A 247 -12.56 -1.05 16.87
N ALA A 248 -11.70 -2.01 16.51
CA ALA A 248 -11.22 -3.02 17.45
C ALA A 248 -10.48 -2.41 18.64
N LEU A 249 -9.71 -1.34 18.42
CA LEU A 249 -9.06 -0.57 19.50
C LEU A 249 -10.05 0.21 20.37
N TYR A 250 -11.20 0.62 19.83
CA TYR A 250 -12.21 1.36 20.59
C TYR A 250 -13.11 0.45 21.41
N ASP A 251 -13.49 -0.68 20.83
CA ASP A 251 -14.34 -1.73 21.40
C ASP A 251 -14.21 -3.01 20.56
N LEU A 252 -13.39 -3.95 21.05
CA LEU A 252 -13.17 -5.23 20.38
C LEU A 252 -14.45 -6.07 20.32
N GLN A 253 -15.26 -6.07 21.39
CA GLN A 253 -16.45 -6.90 21.48
C GLN A 253 -17.48 -6.49 20.44
N THR A 254 -17.76 -5.19 20.34
CA THR A 254 -18.69 -4.65 19.34
C THR A 254 -18.15 -4.88 17.92
N THR A 255 -16.83 -4.74 17.71
CA THR A 255 -16.21 -5.02 16.41
C THR A 255 -16.38 -6.48 15.98
N LEU A 256 -16.12 -7.44 16.88
CA LEU A 256 -16.30 -8.86 16.60
C LEU A 256 -17.77 -9.22 16.36
N GLN A 257 -18.70 -8.60 17.07
CA GLN A 257 -20.14 -8.77 16.83
C GLN A 257 -20.55 -8.30 15.42
N VAL A 258 -20.04 -7.15 14.96
CA VAL A 258 -20.31 -6.66 13.61
C VAL A 258 -19.78 -7.64 12.56
N LEU A 259 -18.54 -8.13 12.73
CA LEU A 259 -17.98 -9.12 11.80
C LEU A 259 -18.76 -10.44 11.82
N GLU A 260 -19.18 -10.92 12.99
CA GLU A 260 -19.97 -12.13 13.11
C GLU A 260 -21.32 -11.98 12.40
N LEU A 261 -22.07 -10.92 12.67
CA LEU A 261 -23.42 -10.72 12.11
C LEU A 261 -23.40 -10.39 10.62
N GLU A 262 -22.47 -9.55 10.17
CA GLU A 262 -22.48 -9.04 8.80
C GLU A 262 -21.63 -9.90 7.86
N VAL A 263 -20.56 -10.54 8.34
CA VAL A 263 -19.62 -11.27 7.48
C VAL A 263 -19.68 -12.78 7.71
N PHE A 264 -19.41 -13.25 8.93
CA PHE A 264 -19.22 -14.70 9.16
C PHE A 264 -20.52 -15.50 9.20
N GLN A 265 -21.57 -14.98 9.83
CA GLN A 265 -22.86 -15.66 9.91
C GLN A 265 -23.52 -15.83 8.53
N PRO A 266 -23.55 -14.82 7.63
CA PRO A 266 -24.06 -15.00 6.27
C PRO A 266 -23.24 -16.02 5.47
N VAL A 267 -21.92 -16.04 5.66
CA VAL A 267 -21.03 -17.05 5.05
C VAL A 267 -21.34 -18.44 5.59
N ARG A 268 -21.54 -18.61 6.91
CA ARG A 268 -21.99 -19.88 7.53
C ARG A 268 -23.32 -20.36 6.99
N GLN A 269 -24.29 -19.45 6.80
CA GLN A 269 -25.61 -19.82 6.29
C GLN A 269 -25.56 -20.35 4.85
N LYS A 270 -24.59 -19.85 4.08
CA LYS A 270 -24.40 -20.22 2.68
C LYS A 270 -23.53 -21.48 2.52
N LEU A 271 -22.58 -21.68 3.43
CA LEU A 271 -21.79 -22.90 3.54
C LEU A 271 -22.64 -24.04 4.11
N GLY A 272 -22.36 -25.27 3.68
CA GLY A 272 -22.91 -26.46 4.34
C GLY A 272 -22.19 -26.72 5.66
N LYS A 273 -22.81 -27.52 6.55
CA LYS A 273 -22.21 -27.91 7.85
C LYS A 273 -20.80 -28.53 7.73
N ALA A 274 -20.48 -29.15 6.59
CA ALA A 274 -19.18 -29.76 6.34
C ALA A 274 -18.05 -28.73 6.17
N ASP A 275 -18.37 -27.51 5.75
CA ASP A 275 -17.39 -26.46 5.42
C ASP A 275 -17.28 -25.39 6.53
N HIS A 276 -17.84 -25.66 7.71
CA HIS A 276 -17.73 -24.76 8.85
C HIS A 276 -16.32 -24.73 9.45
N ALA A 277 -15.61 -25.87 9.48
CA ALA A 277 -14.29 -25.94 10.11
C ALA A 277 -13.27 -24.98 9.45
N PRO A 278 -13.13 -24.92 8.12
CA PRO A 278 -12.26 -23.92 7.47
C PRO A 278 -12.65 -22.47 7.76
N LEU A 279 -13.94 -22.19 7.90
CA LEU A 279 -14.40 -20.85 8.28
C LEU A 279 -14.06 -20.53 9.73
N ASP A 280 -14.23 -21.49 10.64
CA ASP A 280 -13.91 -21.29 12.05
C ASP A 280 -12.41 -21.02 12.26
N GLU A 281 -11.53 -21.63 11.44
CA GLU A 281 -10.10 -21.27 11.40
C GLU A 281 -9.86 -19.81 10.99
N ILE A 282 -10.60 -19.32 9.98
CA ILE A 282 -10.54 -17.91 9.55
C ILE A 282 -11.00 -17.00 10.69
N VAL A 283 -12.11 -17.33 11.35
CA VAL A 283 -12.67 -16.56 12.47
C VAL A 283 -11.66 -16.50 13.62
N GLN A 284 -11.09 -17.64 14.00
CA GLN A 284 -10.07 -17.72 15.06
C GLN A 284 -8.81 -16.91 14.71
N HIS A 285 -8.37 -16.97 13.45
CA HIS A 285 -7.22 -16.18 13.00
C HIS A 285 -7.51 -14.67 13.07
N VAL A 286 -8.69 -14.24 12.61
CA VAL A 286 -9.10 -12.84 12.68
C VAL A 286 -9.22 -12.36 14.13
N ASP A 287 -9.86 -13.14 15.01
CA ASP A 287 -9.97 -12.81 16.44
C ASP A 287 -8.59 -12.68 17.09
N LYS A 288 -7.71 -13.65 16.86
CA LYS A 288 -6.33 -13.63 17.37
C LYS A 288 -5.56 -12.42 16.89
N GLU A 289 -5.64 -12.10 15.59
CA GLU A 289 -4.99 -10.92 15.03
C GLU A 289 -5.55 -9.64 15.67
N LEU A 290 -6.88 -9.49 15.77
CA LEU A 290 -7.50 -8.29 16.36
C LEU A 290 -7.12 -8.09 17.84
N ARG A 291 -7.11 -9.17 18.64
CA ARG A 291 -6.64 -9.15 20.05
C ARG A 291 -5.19 -8.72 20.19
N SER A 292 -4.33 -9.14 19.26
CA SER A 292 -2.92 -8.73 19.28
C SER A 292 -2.72 -7.21 19.15
N TYR A 293 -3.70 -6.50 18.58
CA TYR A 293 -3.65 -5.03 18.50
C TYR A 293 -4.15 -4.36 19.78
N THR A 294 -5.12 -4.95 20.49
CA THR A 294 -5.67 -4.38 21.73
C THR A 294 -4.80 -4.66 22.95
N GLY A 295 -3.98 -5.72 22.90
CA GLY A 295 -3.19 -6.18 24.05
C GLY A 295 -4.05 -6.83 25.13
N GLU A 296 -5.24 -7.31 24.75
CA GLU A 296 -6.12 -8.13 25.58
C GLU A 296 -5.79 -9.61 25.32
N ASP A 297 -4.89 -10.17 26.14
CA ASP A 297 -4.65 -11.62 26.25
C ASP A 297 -5.62 -12.26 27.25
#